data_AF-Q2TM22-F1
#
_entry.id   AF-Q2TM22-F1
#
_cell.length_a   1.000
_cell.length_b   1.000
_cell.length_c   1.000
_cell.angle_alpha   90.00
_cell.angle_beta   90.00
_cell.angle_gamma   90.00
#
_symmetry.space_group_name_H-M   'P 1'
#
loop_
_entity.id
_entity.type
_entity.pdbx_description
1 polymer ?
#
loop_
_entity_poly.entity_id
_entity_poly.type
_entity_poly.pdbx_seq_one_letter_code
_entity_poly.pdbx_strand_id
1 'polypeptide(L)'
;AVCVLKGDGPVQGTIHFEQKANKVVVSGRITGLAEGQHGFHVHQFGDNTQGCTSAGPHFNPQSKKHGGPTDEERHVGDLGNVIADKDGVANVSIEDSLISPSGQHSIIGRTLV
;
A
#
# COMPACT_ATOMS: atom_id res chain seq x y z
N ALA A 1 6.92 -5.39 -9.30
CA ALA A 1 6.88 -3.91 -9.30
C ALA A 1 7.58 -3.38 -8.05
N VAL A 2 7.91 -2.09 -8.01
CA VAL A 2 8.58 -1.46 -6.86
C VAL A 2 7.99 -0.07 -6.63
N CYS A 3 7.92 0.36 -5.38
CA CYS A 3 7.52 1.70 -4.96
C CYS A 3 8.55 2.24 -3.96
N VAL A 4 8.97 3.49 -4.15
CA VAL A 4 9.83 4.21 -3.20
C VAL A 4 8.95 5.22 -2.48
N LEU A 5 8.88 5.10 -1.16
CA LEU A 5 8.08 5.96 -0.29
C LEU A 5 8.93 7.14 0.18
N LYS A 6 8.40 8.35 0.03
CA LYS A 6 8.93 9.61 0.58
C LYS A 6 7.78 10.55 0.90
N GLY A 7 7.97 11.41 1.90
CA GLY A 7 7.07 12.52 2.21
C GLY A 7 7.85 13.71 2.75
N ASP A 8 7.15 14.70 3.30
CA ASP A 8 7.76 15.91 3.87
C ASP A 8 8.54 15.65 5.17
N GLY A 9 8.27 14.51 5.81
CA GLY A 9 8.88 14.10 7.08
C GLY A 9 10.03 13.09 6.92
N PRO A 10 10.45 12.45 8.04
CA PRO A 10 11.54 11.47 8.02
C PRO A 10 11.13 10.11 7.43
N VAL A 11 9.83 9.92 7.13
CA VAL A 11 9.30 8.66 6.64
C VAL A 11 9.82 8.37 5.24
N GLN A 12 10.48 7.23 5.09
CA GLN A 12 10.97 6.74 3.81
C GLN A 12 10.99 5.21 3.79
N GLY A 13 10.91 4.64 2.60
CA GLY A 13 10.95 3.19 2.46
C GLY A 13 11.03 2.73 1.01
N THR A 14 11.24 1.43 0.84
CA THR A 14 11.12 0.78 -0.47
C THR A 14 10.30 -0.49 -0.30
N ILE A 15 9.27 -0.60 -1.14
CA ILE A 15 8.32 -1.71 -1.14
C ILE A 15 8.36 -2.41 -2.49
N HIS A 16 8.47 -3.73 -2.47
CA HIS A 16 8.52 -4.62 -3.61
C HIS A 16 7.22 -5.41 -3.69
N PHE A 17 6.75 -5.61 -4.91
CA PHE A 17 5.55 -6.37 -5.23
C PHE A 17 5.93 -7.49 -6.20
N GLU A 18 5.67 -8.73 -5.81
CA GLU A 18 5.97 -9.92 -6.61
C GLU A 18 4.70 -10.78 -6.74
N GLN A 19 4.24 -11.03 -7.97
CA GLN A 19 3.15 -11.97 -8.19
C GLN A 19 3.67 -13.40 -7.98
N LYS A 20 3.11 -14.12 -7.00
CA LYS A 20 3.34 -15.55 -6.77
C LYS A 20 2.02 -16.30 -6.91
N ALA A 21 1.90 -17.09 -7.97
CA ALA A 21 0.66 -17.78 -8.33
C ALA A 21 -0.53 -16.79 -8.38
N ASN A 22 -1.53 -16.97 -7.51
CA ASN A 22 -2.75 -16.17 -7.44
C ASN A 22 -2.69 -15.02 -6.41
N LYS A 23 -1.53 -14.73 -5.81
CA LYS A 23 -1.35 -13.65 -4.84
C LYS A 23 -0.19 -12.74 -5.23
N VAL A 24 -0.23 -11.51 -4.71
CA VAL A 24 0.92 -10.61 -4.71
C VAL A 24 1.56 -10.63 -3.33
N VAL A 25 2.85 -10.92 -3.29
CA VAL A 25 3.68 -10.74 -2.09
C VAL A 25 4.20 -9.31 -2.09
N VAL A 26 3.90 -8.59 -1.02
CA VAL A 26 4.36 -7.22 -0.76
C VAL A 26 5.39 -7.27 0.35
N SER A 27 6.60 -6.82 0.06
CA SER A 27 7.72 -6.90 1.01
C SER A 27 8.58 -5.65 0.98
N GLY A 28 9.19 -5.31 2.11
CA GLY A 28 10.09 -4.16 2.16
C GLY A 28 10.30 -3.61 3.55
N ARG A 29 10.78 -2.37 3.61
CA ARG A 29 11.10 -1.69 4.86
C ARG A 29 10.71 -0.22 4.78
N ILE A 30 10.08 0.27 5.85
CA ILE A 30 9.75 1.68 6.08
C ILE A 30 10.41 2.12 7.38
N THR A 31 11.00 3.30 7.39
CA THR A 31 11.70 3.87 8.55
C THR A 31 11.21 5.28 8.82
N GLY A 32 11.39 5.76 10.05
CA GLY A 32 10.99 7.12 10.46
C GLY A 32 9.52 7.23 10.86
N LEU A 33 8.86 6.08 11.09
CA LEU A 33 7.49 6.01 11.61
C LEU A 33 7.48 6.19 13.13
N ALA A 34 6.36 6.63 13.70
CA ALA A 34 6.11 6.46 15.13
C ALA A 34 5.88 4.97 15.46
N GLU A 35 6.19 4.51 16.68
CA GLU A 35 5.88 3.14 17.09
C GLU A 35 4.36 2.86 16.97
N GLY A 36 3.99 1.68 16.47
CA GLY A 36 2.60 1.23 16.38
C GLY A 36 2.11 0.95 14.96
N GLN A 37 0.78 0.91 14.80
CA GLN A 37 0.12 0.59 13.54
C GLN A 37 -0.02 1.82 12.64
N HIS A 38 0.29 1.65 11.36
CA HIS A 38 0.11 2.67 10.32
C HIS A 38 -0.67 2.06 9.16
N GLY A 39 -1.73 2.75 8.74
CA GLY A 39 -2.52 2.34 7.59
C GLY A 39 -1.67 2.28 6.33
N PHE A 40 -1.93 1.29 5.48
CA PHE A 40 -1.12 1.03 4.30
C PHE A 40 -2.05 0.68 3.14
N HIS A 41 -2.07 1.52 2.10
CA HIS A 41 -3.08 1.45 1.07
C HIS A 41 -2.54 1.78 -0.32
N VAL A 42 -3.13 1.15 -1.35
CA VAL A 42 -2.99 1.62 -2.73
C VAL A 42 -4.07 2.66 -3.00
N HIS A 43 -3.66 3.85 -3.41
CA HIS A 43 -4.52 4.96 -3.78
C HIS A 43 -4.80 5.00 -5.29
N GLN A 44 -5.88 5.67 -5.68
CA GLN A 44 -6.42 5.61 -7.03
C GLN A 44 -5.45 6.16 -8.09
N PHE A 45 -4.76 7.27 -7.81
CA PHE A 45 -3.95 7.98 -8.79
C PHE A 45 -2.46 7.85 -8.48
N GLY A 46 -1.66 7.61 -9.51
CA GLY A 46 -0.19 7.78 -9.48
C GLY A 46 0.21 9.25 -9.64
N ASP A 47 -0.51 10.17 -9.01
CA ASP A 47 -0.30 11.61 -9.12
C ASP A 47 0.32 12.12 -7.81
N ASN A 48 1.47 12.76 -7.94
CA ASN A 48 2.22 13.36 -6.83
C ASN A 48 2.45 14.88 -7.04
N THR A 49 1.66 15.53 -7.90
CA THR A 49 1.79 16.96 -8.25
C THR A 49 1.62 17.89 -7.04
N GLN A 50 0.84 17.48 -6.04
CA GLN A 50 0.64 18.19 -4.76
C GLN A 50 0.97 17.28 -3.57
N GLY A 51 2.03 16.46 -3.70
CA GLY A 51 2.36 15.44 -2.72
C GLY A 51 1.31 14.32 -2.65
N CYS A 52 1.25 13.62 -1.52
CA CYS A 52 0.36 12.47 -1.33
C CYS A 52 -1.13 12.82 -1.47
N THR A 53 -1.53 14.09 -1.32
CA THR A 53 -2.93 14.52 -1.47
C THR A 53 -3.46 14.28 -2.89
N SER A 54 -2.62 14.43 -3.92
CA SER A 54 -3.02 14.19 -5.31
C SER A 54 -3.31 12.71 -5.63
N ALA A 55 -2.91 11.77 -4.75
CA ALA A 55 -3.14 10.34 -4.96
C ALA A 55 -4.63 9.95 -4.92
N GLY A 56 -5.49 10.82 -4.35
CA GLY A 56 -6.93 10.62 -4.30
C GLY A 56 -7.37 9.58 -3.26
N PRO A 57 -8.55 8.96 -3.41
CA PRO A 57 -9.06 7.97 -2.47
C PRO A 57 -8.35 6.62 -2.61
N HIS A 58 -8.69 5.66 -1.75
CA HIS A 58 -8.25 4.27 -1.90
C HIS A 58 -8.68 3.73 -3.27
N PHE A 59 -7.85 2.89 -3.87
CA PHE A 59 -8.15 2.27 -5.15
C PHE A 59 -9.34 1.30 -5.00
N ASN A 60 -10.49 1.71 -5.55
CA ASN A 60 -11.76 1.00 -5.39
C ASN A 60 -12.50 0.84 -6.74
N PRO A 61 -12.01 -0.01 -7.66
CA PRO A 61 -12.64 -0.21 -8.96
C PRO A 61 -13.98 -0.96 -8.90
N GLN A 62 -14.34 -1.50 -7.73
CA GLN A 62 -15.55 -2.29 -7.52
C GLN A 62 -16.62 -1.55 -6.70
N SER A 63 -16.36 -0.30 -6.30
CA SER A 63 -17.27 0.52 -5.49
C SER A 63 -17.73 -0.16 -4.19
N LYS A 64 -16.82 -0.89 -3.54
CA LYS A 64 -17.04 -1.50 -2.22
C LYS A 64 -16.83 -0.51 -1.10
N LYS A 65 -17.21 -0.87 0.12
CA LYS A 65 -16.81 -0.15 1.34
C LYS A 65 -15.37 -0.48 1.71
N HIS A 66 -14.78 0.36 2.56
CA HIS A 66 -13.49 0.10 3.18
C HIS A 66 -13.58 -1.09 4.12
N GLY A 67 -12.52 -1.91 4.16
CA GLY A 67 -12.41 -3.07 5.05
C GLY A 67 -10.96 -3.48 5.31
N GLY A 68 -10.77 -4.52 6.11
CA GLY A 68 -9.47 -5.14 6.34
C GLY A 68 -9.05 -6.05 5.17
N PRO A 69 -7.76 -6.45 5.09
CA PRO A 69 -7.25 -7.21 3.96
C PRO A 69 -7.83 -8.61 3.82
N THR A 70 -8.45 -9.16 4.86
CA THR A 70 -9.09 -10.48 4.82
C THR A 70 -10.60 -10.41 4.57
N ASP A 71 -11.18 -9.20 4.53
CA ASP A 71 -12.62 -9.03 4.41
C ASP A 71 -13.04 -9.19 2.94
N GLU A 72 -14.21 -9.79 2.72
CA GLU A 72 -14.82 -9.83 1.39
C GLU A 72 -15.25 -8.43 0.92
N GLU A 73 -15.71 -7.61 1.87
CA GLU A 73 -16.11 -6.21 1.66
C GLU A 73 -14.93 -5.30 1.99
N ARG A 74 -14.15 -4.96 0.97
CA ARG A 74 -13.00 -4.05 1.06
C ARG A 74 -12.73 -3.38 -0.27
N HIS A 75 -11.99 -2.28 -0.26
CA HIS A 75 -11.39 -1.77 -1.49
C HIS A 75 -10.25 -2.68 -1.95
N VAL A 76 -9.96 -2.67 -3.25
CA VAL A 76 -8.79 -3.36 -3.80
C VAL A 76 -7.49 -2.85 -3.17
N GLY A 77 -7.42 -1.56 -2.86
CA GLY A 77 -6.24 -0.95 -2.25
C GLY A 77 -6.06 -1.16 -0.75
N ASP A 78 -6.96 -1.85 -0.04
CA ASP A 78 -6.95 -1.87 1.43
C ASP A 78 -5.98 -2.90 2.03
N LEU A 79 -4.70 -2.59 2.24
CA LEU A 79 -3.70 -3.59 2.69
C LEU A 79 -3.60 -3.71 4.23
N GLY A 80 -4.45 -3.00 4.98
CA GLY A 80 -4.47 -3.02 6.43
C GLY A 80 -3.40 -2.12 7.03
N ASN A 81 -2.65 -2.63 8.00
CA ASN A 81 -1.62 -1.87 8.70
C ASN A 81 -0.24 -2.52 8.56
N VAL A 82 0.79 -1.68 8.43
CA VAL A 82 2.16 -2.03 8.78
C VAL A 82 2.43 -1.68 10.23
N ILE A 83 3.34 -2.40 10.89
CA ILE A 83 3.64 -2.20 12.32
C ILE A 83 5.08 -1.73 12.45
N ALA A 84 5.25 -0.52 12.98
CA ALA A 84 6.55 0.04 13.31
C ALA A 84 6.93 -0.32 14.75
N ASP A 85 8.18 -0.73 14.94
CA ASP A 85 8.77 -0.96 16.25
C ASP A 85 9.21 0.35 16.94
N LYS A 86 9.86 0.21 18.11
CA LYS A 86 10.38 1.33 18.91
C LYS A 86 11.47 2.14 18.21
N ASP A 87 12.14 1.55 17.22
CA ASP A 87 13.15 2.21 16.41
C ASP A 87 12.50 2.96 15.22
N GLY A 88 11.17 2.93 15.12
CA GLY A 88 10.40 3.57 14.05
C GLY A 88 10.52 2.83 12.72
N VAL A 89 10.75 1.51 12.77
CA VAL A 89 10.97 0.65 11.60
C VAL A 89 9.80 -0.32 11.44
N ALA A 90 9.18 -0.33 10.27
CA ALA A 90 8.24 -1.36 9.86
C ALA A 90 8.87 -2.25 8.79
N ASN A 91 9.04 -3.55 9.11
CA ASN A 91 9.40 -4.57 8.14
C ASN A 91 8.12 -5.15 7.55
N VAL A 92 7.87 -4.87 6.27
CA VAL A 92 6.63 -5.21 5.58
C VAL A 92 6.74 -6.61 4.98
N SER A 93 5.75 -7.46 5.25
CA SER A 93 5.59 -8.78 4.66
C SER A 93 4.10 -9.13 4.61
N ILE A 94 3.46 -8.86 3.48
CA ILE A 94 2.02 -9.05 3.24
C ILE A 94 1.83 -9.98 2.05
N GLU A 95 0.84 -10.86 2.10
CA GLU A 95 0.30 -11.55 0.93
C GLU A 95 -1.13 -11.08 0.70
N ASP A 96 -1.42 -10.58 -0.50
CA ASP A 96 -2.75 -10.10 -0.87
C ASP A 96 -3.24 -10.78 -2.15
N SER A 97 -4.51 -11.19 -2.16
CA SER A 97 -5.11 -11.91 -3.29
C SER A 97 -5.96 -11.03 -4.21
N LEU A 98 -6.08 -9.73 -3.91
CA LEU A 98 -6.96 -8.80 -4.61
C LEU A 98 -6.18 -7.82 -5.49
N ILE A 99 -5.06 -7.27 -5.00
CA ILE A 99 -4.16 -6.47 -5.84
C ILE A 99 -3.52 -7.35 -6.91
N SER A 100 -3.22 -6.75 -8.06
CA SER A 100 -2.56 -7.44 -9.17
C SER A 100 -1.56 -6.50 -9.87
N PRO A 101 -0.51 -7.00 -10.54
CA PRO A 101 0.31 -6.20 -11.45
C PRO A 101 -0.36 -5.96 -12.82
N SER A 102 -1.56 -6.52 -13.07
CA SER A 102 -2.22 -6.46 -14.38
C SER A 102 -3.74 -6.54 -14.27
N GLY A 103 -4.45 -6.34 -15.39
CA GLY A 103 -5.91 -6.41 -15.42
C GLY A 103 -6.62 -5.28 -14.67
N GLN A 104 -7.90 -5.47 -14.35
CA GLN A 104 -8.75 -4.44 -13.73
C GLN A 104 -8.31 -4.08 -12.30
N HIS A 105 -7.66 -5.00 -11.59
CA HIS A 105 -7.09 -4.77 -10.27
C HIS A 105 -5.61 -4.35 -10.32
N SER A 106 -5.12 -3.95 -11.50
CA SER A 106 -3.74 -3.50 -11.65
C SER A 106 -3.45 -2.29 -10.76
N ILE A 107 -2.41 -2.42 -9.94
CA ILE A 107 -1.86 -1.34 -9.11
C ILE A 107 -0.67 -0.63 -9.76
N ILE A 108 -0.27 -1.03 -10.97
CA ILE A 108 0.81 -0.38 -11.71
C ILE A 108 0.40 1.05 -12.08
N GLY A 109 1.28 2.02 -11.81
CA GLY A 109 1.02 3.44 -12.06
C GLY A 109 0.09 4.09 -11.04
N ARG A 110 -0.13 3.44 -9.89
CA ARG A 110 -0.87 4.00 -8.75
C ARG A 110 0.09 4.34 -7.60
N THR A 111 -0.42 5.03 -6.59
CA THR A 111 0.37 5.45 -5.42
C THR A 111 0.15 4.49 -4.25
N LEU A 112 1.22 4.23 -3.50
CA LEU A 112 1.18 3.54 -2.22
C LEU A 112 1.32 4.61 -1.12
N VAL A 113 0.43 4.59 -0.14
CA VAL A 113 0.41 5.54 1.00
C VAL A 113 0.40 4.76 2.30
#